data_AF-A0A544W8N4-F1
#
_entry.id   AF-A0A544W8N4-F1
#
_cell.length_a   1.000
_cell.length_b   1.000
_cell.length_c   1.000
_cell.angle_alpha   90.00
_cell.angle_beta   90.00
_cell.angle_gamma   90.00
#
_symmetry.space_group_name_H-M   'P 1'
#
loop_
_entity.id
_entity.type
_entity.pdbx_description
1 polymer ?
#
loop_
_entity_poly.entity_id
_entity_poly.type
_entity_poly.pdbx_seq_one_letter_code
_entity_poly.pdbx_strand_id
1 'polypeptide(L)'
;MPKSEDVDEDVEEDEEDRQRLADRVLSFVEDAVYWSIAVVLAFGSVALLVAQFNTMLRLRNTPASTLMLEVLDGLLLLFIFVELLYAVRACLRSHEIVAEPFLIVGILAGIKEIVVLSVEAATLLEKGPEFSRAIVEIGVLGGVVLVLALSALILRVRRRDGGD
;
A
#
# COMPACT_ATOMS: atom_id res chain seq x y z
N MET A 1 47.60 -4.82 -42.67
CA MET A 1 46.63 -5.40 -41.72
C MET A 1 46.13 -4.25 -40.85
N PRO A 2 44.99 -3.64 -41.20
CA PRO A 2 44.12 -2.99 -40.21
C PRO A 2 42.66 -3.32 -40.54
N LYS A 3 41.97 -4.14 -39.73
CA LYS A 3 40.52 -4.37 -39.89
C LYS A 3 39.83 -5.12 -38.75
N SER A 4 40.34 -5.01 -37.52
CA SER A 4 39.71 -5.64 -36.35
C SER A 4 39.22 -4.63 -35.32
N GLU A 5 39.76 -3.40 -35.28
CA GLU A 5 39.36 -2.40 -34.29
C GLU A 5 38.06 -1.65 -34.66
N ASP A 6 37.82 -1.34 -35.94
CA ASP A 6 36.63 -0.58 -36.37
C ASP A 6 35.30 -1.36 -36.27
N VAL A 7 35.32 -2.70 -36.23
CA VAL A 7 34.09 -3.51 -36.21
C VAL A 7 33.58 -3.76 -34.80
N ASP A 8 34.47 -3.75 -33.80
CA ASP A 8 34.09 -3.94 -32.39
C ASP A 8 33.50 -2.64 -31.78
N GLU A 9 33.99 -1.45 -32.19
CA GLU A 9 33.41 -0.16 -31.74
C GLU A 9 31.98 0.08 -32.28
N ASP A 10 31.69 -0.26 -33.54
CA ASP A 10 30.35 -0.08 -34.15
C ASP A 10 29.27 -0.98 -33.50
N VAL A 11 29.65 -2.12 -32.91
CA VAL A 11 28.71 -3.05 -32.23
C VAL A 11 28.45 -2.64 -30.78
N GLU A 12 29.46 -2.11 -30.09
CA GLU A 12 29.29 -1.59 -28.72
C GLU A 12 28.43 -0.31 -28.68
N GLU A 13 28.57 0.60 -29.65
CA GLU A 13 27.72 1.81 -29.75
C GLU A 13 26.23 1.49 -29.98
N ASP A 14 25.91 0.50 -30.82
CA ASP A 14 24.52 0.12 -31.17
C ASP A 14 23.82 -0.66 -30.02
N GLU A 15 24.59 -1.37 -29.18
CA GLU A 15 24.06 -2.00 -27.95
C GLU A 15 23.81 -0.98 -26.84
N GLU A 16 24.72 -0.02 -26.64
CA GLU A 16 24.55 1.06 -25.65
C GLU A 16 23.34 1.95 -25.98
N ASP A 17 23.15 2.32 -27.25
CA ASP A 17 22.03 3.16 -27.66
C ASP A 17 20.69 2.43 -27.57
N ARG A 18 20.66 1.12 -27.85
CA ARG A 18 19.43 0.32 -27.70
C ARG A 18 19.06 0.11 -26.23
N GLN A 19 20.04 -0.03 -25.33
CA GLN A 19 19.82 -0.06 -23.88
C GLN A 19 19.29 1.29 -23.37
N ARG A 20 19.88 2.41 -23.79
CA ARG A 20 19.41 3.77 -23.43
C ARG A 20 17.98 4.05 -23.89
N LEU A 21 17.60 3.57 -25.08
CA LEU A 21 16.23 3.69 -25.59
C LEU A 21 15.25 2.78 -24.85
N ALA A 22 15.64 1.54 -24.54
CA ALA A 22 14.83 0.62 -23.75
C ALA A 22 14.54 1.18 -22.35
N ASP A 23 15.57 1.67 -21.64
CA ASP A 23 15.42 2.26 -20.31
C ASP A 23 14.53 3.51 -20.33
N ARG A 24 14.64 4.33 -21.37
CA ARG A 24 13.81 5.54 -21.50
C ARG A 24 12.34 5.24 -21.76
N VAL A 25 12.06 4.23 -22.59
CA VAL A 25 10.67 3.77 -22.83
C VAL A 25 10.12 3.09 -21.58
N LEU A 26 10.92 2.29 -20.88
CA LEU A 26 10.51 1.62 -19.66
C LEU A 26 10.14 2.63 -18.56
N SER A 27 11.01 3.61 -18.31
CA SER A 27 10.78 4.68 -17.33
C SER A 27 9.54 5.52 -17.67
N PHE A 28 9.32 5.85 -18.95
CA PHE A 28 8.13 6.60 -19.35
C PHE A 28 6.84 5.80 -19.08
N VAL A 29 6.84 4.50 -19.38
CA VAL A 29 5.68 3.64 -19.13
C VAL A 29 5.45 3.46 -17.63
N GLU A 30 6.50 3.26 -16.85
CA GLU A 30 6.44 3.16 -15.39
C GLU A 30 5.82 4.42 -14.75
N ASP A 31 6.34 5.60 -15.12
CA ASP A 31 5.83 6.88 -14.62
C ASP A 31 4.36 7.10 -15.03
N ALA A 32 3.99 6.73 -16.26
CA ALA A 32 2.61 6.82 -16.75
C ALA A 32 1.66 5.91 -15.97
N VAL A 33 2.09 4.68 -15.64
CA VAL A 33 1.31 3.72 -14.84
C VAL A 33 1.13 4.26 -13.43
N TYR A 34 2.20 4.70 -12.76
CA TYR A 34 2.08 5.23 -11.40
C TYR A 34 1.21 6.49 -11.32
N TRP A 35 1.34 7.39 -12.29
CA TRP A 35 0.49 8.58 -12.35
C TRP A 35 -0.98 8.20 -12.55
N SER A 36 -1.25 7.23 -13.42
CA SER A 36 -2.61 6.71 -13.63
C SER A 36 -3.21 6.11 -12.35
N ILE A 37 -2.43 5.29 -11.62
CA ILE A 37 -2.86 4.71 -10.34
C ILE A 37 -3.13 5.81 -9.31
N ALA A 38 -2.22 6.78 -9.18
CA ALA A 38 -2.37 7.89 -8.24
C ALA A 38 -3.63 8.71 -8.53
N VAL A 39 -3.94 8.99 -9.80
CA VAL A 39 -5.15 9.70 -10.22
C VAL A 39 -6.40 8.90 -9.85
N VAL A 40 -6.46 7.60 -10.18
CA VAL A 40 -7.63 6.77 -9.85
C VAL A 40 -7.85 6.69 -8.33
N LEU A 41 -6.79 6.49 -7.55
CA LEU A 41 -6.88 6.45 -6.09
C LEU A 41 -7.31 7.79 -5.50
N ALA A 42 -6.82 8.91 -6.04
CA ALA A 42 -7.21 10.25 -5.59
C ALA A 42 -8.70 10.52 -5.86
N PHE A 43 -9.16 10.27 -7.09
CA PHE A 43 -10.57 10.45 -7.45
C PHE A 43 -11.48 9.49 -6.67
N GLY A 44 -11.09 8.23 -6.52
CA GLY A 44 -11.80 7.25 -5.72
C GLY A 44 -11.91 7.65 -4.25
N SER A 45 -10.84 8.16 -3.66
CA SER A 45 -10.84 8.68 -2.28
C SER A 45 -11.85 9.82 -2.12
N VAL A 46 -11.86 10.79 -3.04
CA VAL A 46 -12.80 11.91 -3.00
C VAL A 46 -14.25 11.42 -3.16
N ALA A 47 -14.50 10.50 -4.10
CA ALA A 47 -15.83 9.94 -4.32
C ALA A 47 -16.34 9.18 -3.08
N LEU A 48 -15.50 8.35 -2.45
CA LEU A 48 -15.82 7.64 -1.22
C LEU A 48 -16.10 8.60 -0.06
N LEU A 49 -15.31 9.67 0.07
CA LEU A 49 -15.51 10.68 1.10
C LEU A 49 -16.86 11.39 0.93
N VAL A 50 -17.22 11.77 -0.30
CA VAL A 50 -18.53 12.37 -0.61
C VAL A 50 -19.66 11.38 -0.34
N ALA A 51 -19.50 10.12 -0.73
CA ALA A 51 -20.48 9.07 -0.47
C ALA A 51 -20.72 8.90 1.03
N GLN A 52 -19.65 8.83 1.82
CA GLN A 52 -19.76 8.69 3.28
C GLN A 52 -20.38 9.89 3.96
N PHE A 53 -20.04 11.09 3.51
CA PHE A 53 -20.69 12.30 4.01
C PHE A 53 -22.21 12.29 3.74
N ASN A 54 -22.62 11.87 2.54
CA ASN A 54 -24.03 11.76 2.18
C ASN A 54 -24.75 10.66 2.99
N THR A 55 -24.11 9.51 3.17
CA THR A 55 -24.60 8.40 4.00
C THR A 55 -24.84 8.85 5.45
N MET A 56 -23.89 9.58 6.05
CA MET A 56 -24.01 10.12 7.40
C MET A 56 -25.20 11.10 7.54
N LEU A 57 -25.40 11.99 6.55
CA LEU A 57 -26.54 12.92 6.55
C LEU A 57 -27.88 12.19 6.41
N ARG A 58 -27.94 11.17 5.55
CA ARG A 58 -29.16 10.40 5.30
C ARG A 58 -29.58 9.55 6.49
N LEU A 59 -28.61 8.96 7.19
CA LEU A 59 -28.85 8.03 8.30
C LEU A 59 -28.98 8.71 9.65
N ARG A 60 -28.91 10.04 9.77
CA ARG A 60 -28.92 10.81 11.03
C ARG A 60 -30.03 10.44 12.03
N ASN A 61 -31.16 9.90 11.57
CA ASN A 61 -32.30 9.51 12.41
C ASN A 61 -32.31 8.02 12.83
N THR A 62 -31.26 7.26 12.47
CA THR A 62 -31.10 5.82 12.74
C THR A 62 -30.38 5.60 14.07
N PRO A 63 -30.51 4.44 14.74
CA PRO A 63 -29.70 4.11 15.91
C PRO A 63 -28.19 4.31 15.69
N ALA A 64 -27.51 4.88 16.69
CA ALA A 64 -26.10 5.27 16.61
C ALA A 64 -25.15 4.08 16.32
N SER A 65 -25.49 2.86 16.78
CA SER A 65 -24.69 1.66 16.55
C SER A 65 -24.62 1.27 15.07
N THR A 66 -25.76 1.27 14.37
CA THR A 66 -25.83 0.97 12.94
C THR A 66 -25.14 2.05 12.11
N LEU A 67 -25.37 3.32 12.45
CA LEU A 67 -24.68 4.47 11.86
C LEU A 67 -23.15 4.34 11.98
N MET A 68 -22.67 3.97 13.17
CA MET A 68 -21.24 3.88 13.44
C MET A 68 -20.57 2.76 12.65
N LEU A 69 -21.21 1.59 12.54
CA LEU A 69 -20.69 0.47 11.74
C LEU A 69 -20.61 0.82 10.25
N GLU A 70 -21.68 1.39 9.69
CA GLU A 70 -21.72 1.79 8.27
C GLU A 70 -20.66 2.86 7.94
N VAL A 71 -20.52 3.86 8.82
CA VAL A 71 -19.50 4.91 8.66
C VAL A 71 -18.11 4.32 8.81
N LEU A 72 -17.90 3.39 9.75
CA LEU A 72 -16.61 2.76 9.98
C LEU A 72 -16.15 1.94 8.77
N ASP A 73 -17.04 1.13 8.18
CA ASP A 73 -16.77 0.39 6.94
C ASP A 73 -16.40 1.33 5.78
N GLY A 74 -17.13 2.43 5.66
CA GLY A 74 -16.79 3.52 4.75
C GLY A 74 -15.41 4.14 4.94
N LEU A 75 -15.07 4.44 6.19
CA LEU A 75 -13.80 5.04 6.57
C LEU A 75 -12.64 4.04 6.50
N LEU A 76 -12.90 2.73 6.60
CA LEU A 76 -11.92 1.69 6.26
C LEU A 76 -11.55 1.77 4.79
N LEU A 77 -12.56 1.70 3.93
CA LEU A 77 -12.35 1.72 2.49
C LEU A 77 -11.66 3.01 2.04
N LEU A 78 -12.08 4.15 2.57
CA LEU A 78 -11.43 5.44 2.30
C LEU A 78 -9.95 5.42 2.68
N PHE A 79 -9.62 4.86 3.83
CA PHE A 79 -8.24 4.82 4.29
C PHE A 79 -7.38 3.84 3.49
N ILE A 80 -7.94 2.70 3.04
CA ILE A 80 -7.25 1.81 2.11
C ILE A 80 -6.84 2.61 0.86
N PHE A 81 -7.73 3.43 0.30
CA PHE A 81 -7.40 4.25 -0.86
C PHE A 81 -6.31 5.29 -0.57
N VAL A 82 -6.41 6.01 0.55
CA VAL A 82 -5.42 7.01 0.95
C VAL A 82 -4.06 6.37 1.23
N GLU A 83 -4.06 5.19 1.85
CA GLU A 83 -2.85 4.44 2.18
C GLU A 83 -2.18 3.87 0.93
N LEU A 84 -2.95 3.32 -0.01
CA LEU A 84 -2.44 2.93 -1.32
C LEU A 84 -1.86 4.13 -2.06
N LEU A 85 -2.51 5.30 -2.00
CA LEU A 85 -1.99 6.52 -2.61
C LEU A 85 -0.66 6.95 -1.98
N TYR A 86 -0.52 6.82 -0.66
CA TYR A 86 0.74 7.03 0.03
C TYR A 86 1.82 6.03 -0.42
N ALA A 87 1.50 4.74 -0.53
CA ALA A 87 2.42 3.71 -0.98
C ALA A 87 2.89 3.93 -2.43
N VAL A 88 1.97 4.28 -3.33
CA VAL A 88 2.26 4.62 -4.72
C VAL A 88 3.17 5.85 -4.79
N ARG A 89 2.88 6.89 -3.99
CA ARG A 89 3.73 8.09 -3.91
C ARG A 89 5.12 7.77 -3.34
N ALA A 90 5.22 6.83 -2.41
CA ALA A 90 6.50 6.38 -1.88
C ALA A 90 7.32 5.66 -2.95
N CYS A 91 6.70 4.78 -3.75
CA CYS A 91 7.35 4.09 -4.87
C CYS A 91 7.82 5.08 -5.95
N LEU A 92 6.98 6.05 -6.31
CA LEU A 92 7.31 7.15 -7.22
C LEU A 92 8.53 7.99 -6.79
N ARG A 93 8.84 8.04 -5.49
CA ARG A 93 9.96 8.83 -4.97
C ARG A 93 11.26 8.04 -4.93
N SER A 94 11.22 6.71 -4.83
CA SER A 94 12.41 5.89 -4.72
C SER A 94 12.85 5.23 -6.03
N HIS A 95 11.99 5.16 -7.07
CA HIS A 95 12.22 4.43 -8.34
C HIS A 95 12.75 2.98 -8.15
N GLU A 96 12.65 2.45 -6.94
CA GLU A 96 13.02 1.10 -6.52
C GLU A 96 12.09 0.68 -5.38
N ILE A 97 11.63 -0.58 -5.42
CA ILE A 97 10.88 -1.18 -4.32
C ILE A 97 11.87 -1.54 -3.21
N VAL A 98 12.21 -0.55 -2.39
CA VAL A 98 12.92 -0.80 -1.14
C VAL A 98 11.93 -1.51 -0.20
N ALA A 99 12.28 -2.69 0.32
CA ALA A 99 11.39 -3.48 1.16
C ALA A 99 10.93 -2.75 2.45
N GLU A 100 11.71 -1.77 2.91
CA GLU A 100 11.48 -1.02 4.15
C GLU A 100 10.19 -0.17 4.13
N PRO A 101 9.97 0.76 3.17
CA PRO A 101 8.71 1.51 3.09
C PRO A 101 7.49 0.60 2.85
N PHE A 102 7.63 -0.48 2.09
CA PHE A 102 6.53 -1.43 1.88
C PHE A 102 6.12 -2.14 3.18
N LEU A 103 7.09 -2.61 3.97
CA LEU A 103 6.83 -3.24 5.26
C LEU A 103 6.19 -2.27 6.26
N ILE A 104 6.62 -1.01 6.29
CA ILE A 104 6.03 0.01 7.16
C ILE A 104 4.56 0.24 6.81
N VAL A 105 4.22 0.35 5.52
CA VAL A 105 2.83 0.46 5.07
C VAL A 105 2.04 -0.78 5.47
N GLY A 106 2.57 -1.99 5.24
CA GLY A 106 1.88 -3.22 5.66
C GLY A 106 1.61 -3.30 7.17
N ILE A 107 2.54 -2.83 8.00
CA ILE A 107 2.35 -2.73 9.46
C ILE A 107 1.25 -1.72 9.79
N LEU A 108 1.25 -0.55 9.15
CA LEU A 108 0.28 0.51 9.39
C LEU A 108 -1.15 0.07 9.00
N ALA A 109 -1.30 -0.56 7.84
CA ALA A 109 -2.55 -1.16 7.38
C ALA A 109 -3.08 -2.20 8.39
N GLY A 110 -2.23 -3.15 8.80
CA GLY A 110 -2.61 -4.19 9.75
C GLY A 110 -3.01 -3.64 11.11
N ILE A 111 -2.30 -2.65 11.64
CA ILE A 111 -2.67 -1.99 12.92
C ILE A 111 -4.04 -1.31 12.80
N LYS A 112 -4.30 -0.61 11.71
CA LYS A 112 -5.59 0.05 11.52
C LYS A 112 -6.73 -0.96 11.47
N GLU A 113 -6.57 -2.03 10.69
CA GLU A 113 -7.61 -3.05 10.54
C GLU A 113 -7.91 -3.74 11.88
N ILE A 114 -6.89 -4.00 12.71
CA ILE A 114 -7.07 -4.46 14.11
C ILE A 114 -7.95 -3.49 14.91
N VAL A 115 -7.67 -2.19 14.88
CA VAL A 115 -8.43 -1.19 15.64
C VAL A 115 -9.90 -1.19 15.22
N VAL A 116 -10.15 -1.28 13.92
CA VAL A 116 -11.51 -1.26 13.39
C VAL A 116 -12.27 -2.55 13.69
N LEU A 117 -11.67 -3.71 13.41
CA LEU A 117 -12.24 -5.00 13.76
C LEU A 117 -12.53 -5.10 15.26
N SER A 118 -11.70 -4.49 16.12
CA SER A 118 -11.94 -4.46 17.57
C SER A 118 -13.20 -3.68 17.94
N VAL A 119 -13.46 -2.56 17.24
CA VAL A 119 -14.68 -1.76 17.44
C VAL A 119 -15.92 -2.52 16.95
N GLU A 120 -15.82 -3.17 15.79
CA GLU A 120 -16.90 -4.00 15.27
C GLU A 120 -17.18 -5.21 16.17
N ALA A 121 -16.13 -5.91 16.63
CA ALA A 121 -16.24 -7.03 17.56
C ALA A 121 -16.93 -6.65 18.87
N ALA A 122 -16.72 -5.44 19.39
CA ALA A 122 -17.43 -4.95 20.58
C ALA A 122 -18.96 -4.90 20.39
N THR A 123 -19.45 -4.75 19.16
CA THR A 123 -20.90 -4.82 18.88
C THR A 123 -21.45 -6.25 18.86
N LEU A 124 -20.57 -7.25 18.80
CA LEU A 124 -20.90 -8.67 18.70
C LEU A 124 -20.79 -9.41 20.04
N LEU A 125 -20.50 -8.72 21.14
CA LEU A 125 -20.29 -9.31 22.47
C LEU A 125 -21.39 -10.29 22.90
N GLU A 126 -22.64 -10.01 22.54
CA GLU A 126 -23.81 -10.86 22.87
C GLU A 126 -24.00 -12.04 21.90
N LYS A 127 -23.29 -12.04 20.76
CA LYS A 127 -23.35 -13.03 19.67
C LYS A 127 -22.12 -13.94 19.70
N GLY A 128 -21.98 -14.71 20.78
CA GLY A 128 -20.80 -15.53 21.10
C GLY A 128 -19.99 -16.13 19.93
N PRO A 129 -20.60 -16.85 18.97
CA PRO A 129 -19.88 -17.42 17.82
C PRO A 129 -19.24 -16.37 16.89
N GLU A 130 -19.95 -15.28 16.59
CA GLU A 130 -19.45 -14.19 15.75
C GLU A 130 -18.33 -13.42 16.45
N PHE A 131 -18.49 -13.17 17.75
CA PHE A 131 -17.45 -12.55 18.57
C PHE A 131 -16.18 -13.40 18.60
N SER A 132 -16.30 -14.71 18.80
CA SER A 132 -15.13 -15.60 18.84
C SER A 132 -14.39 -15.61 17.50
N ARG A 133 -15.11 -15.56 16.37
CA ARG A 133 -14.49 -15.45 15.04
C ARG A 133 -13.74 -14.12 14.87
N ALA A 134 -14.35 -13.00 15.27
CA ALA A 134 -13.72 -11.69 15.19
C ALA A 134 -12.45 -11.60 16.05
N ILE A 135 -12.45 -12.18 17.25
CA ILE A 135 -11.26 -12.23 18.12
C ILE A 135 -10.14 -13.08 17.50
N VAL A 136 -10.47 -14.21 16.87
CA VAL A 136 -9.48 -15.03 16.15
C VAL A 136 -8.88 -14.25 14.98
N GLU A 137 -9.72 -13.57 14.20
CA GLU A 137 -9.28 -12.74 13.08
C GLU A 137 -8.34 -11.61 13.53
N ILE A 138 -8.69 -10.89 14.59
CA ILE A 138 -7.82 -9.88 15.22
C ILE A 138 -6.50 -10.50 15.68
N GLY A 139 -6.54 -11.69 16.29
CA GLY A 139 -5.34 -12.41 16.73
C GLY A 139 -4.43 -12.80 15.57
N VAL A 140 -4.99 -13.28 14.46
CA VAL A 140 -4.25 -13.62 13.24
C VAL A 140 -3.61 -12.36 12.65
N LEU A 141 -4.36 -11.26 12.55
CA LEU A 141 -3.84 -9.99 12.07
C LEU A 141 -2.69 -9.48 12.95
N GLY A 142 -2.83 -9.58 14.28
CA GLY A 142 -1.77 -9.25 15.23
C GLY A 142 -0.51 -10.09 15.01
N GLY A 143 -0.67 -11.39 14.72
CA GLY A 143 0.42 -12.27 14.34
C GLY A 143 1.12 -11.82 13.04
N VAL A 144 0.36 -11.46 12.01
CA VAL A 144 0.90 -10.93 10.74
C VAL A 144 1.69 -9.64 10.97
N VAL A 145 1.14 -8.70 11.73
CA VAL A 145 1.81 -7.44 12.07
C VAL A 145 3.12 -7.69 12.81
N LEU A 146 3.16 -8.65 13.75
CA LEU A 146 4.40 -9.04 14.44
C LEU A 146 5.45 -9.61 13.48
N VAL A 147 5.05 -10.45 12.53
CA VAL A 147 5.97 -11.00 11.50
C VAL A 147 6.53 -9.90 10.60
N LEU A 148 5.69 -8.96 10.17
CA LEU A 148 6.12 -7.81 9.36
C LEU A 148 7.07 -6.89 10.15
N ALA A 149 6.75 -6.60 11.41
CA ALA A 149 7.60 -5.80 12.30
C ALA A 149 8.96 -6.46 12.55
N LEU A 150 8.99 -7.78 12.75
CA LEU A 150 10.23 -8.53 12.91
C LEU A 150 11.06 -8.52 11.62
N SER A 151 10.41 -8.70 10.46
CA SER A 151 11.06 -8.62 9.15
C SER A 151 11.70 -7.24 8.91
N ALA A 152 10.97 -6.18 9.25
CA ALA A 152 11.47 -4.80 9.17
C ALA A 152 12.67 -4.58 10.11
N LEU A 153 12.61 -5.13 11.33
CA LEU A 153 13.71 -5.04 12.29
C LEU A 153 14.97 -5.76 11.79
N ILE A 154 14.84 -6.96 11.22
CA ILE A 154 15.96 -7.73 10.65
C ILE A 154 16.61 -6.95 9.50
N LEU A 155 15.81 -6.39 8.58
CA LEU A 155 16.34 -5.59 7.48
C LEU A 155 17.09 -4.36 7.99
N ARG A 156 16.56 -3.69 9.02
CA ARG A 156 17.18 -2.52 9.62
C ARG A 156 18.51 -2.84 10.31
N VAL A 157 18.61 -3.98 10.99
CA VAL A 157 19.86 -4.44 11.63
C VAL A 157 20.92 -4.75 10.58
N ARG A 158 20.58 -5.54 9.53
CA ARG A 158 21.54 -5.91 8.48
C ARG A 158 22.12 -4.70 7.73
N ARG A 159 21.34 -3.62 7.59
CA ARG A 159 21.80 -2.38 6.96
C ARG A 159 22.84 -1.64 7.82
N ARG A 160 22.83 -1.86 9.13
CA ARG A 160 23.72 -1.20 10.09
C ARG A 160 25.07 -1.90 10.20
N ASP A 161 25.11 -3.22 10.00
CA ASP A 161 26.33 -4.03 10.07
C ASP A 161 27.19 -3.98 8.78
N GLY A 162 26.64 -3.50 7.67
CA GLY A 162 27.36 -3.33 6.40
C GLY A 162 27.96 -1.92 6.18
N GLY A 163 27.89 -1.06 7.20
CA GLY A 163 28.34 0.34 7.16
C GLY A 163 29.60 0.65 7.97
N ASP A 164 30.24 -0.36 8.55
CA ASP A 164 31.51 -0.27 9.29
C ASP A 164 32.64 -1.00 8.55
#